data_AF-A0A916NJG5-F1
#
_entry.id   AF-A0A916NJG5-F1
#
_cell.length_a   1.000
_cell.length_b   1.000
_cell.length_c   1.000
_cell.angle_alpha   90.00
_cell.angle_beta   90.00
_cell.angle_gamma   90.00
#
_symmetry.space_group_name_H-M   'P 1'
#
loop_
_entity.id
_entity.type
_entity.pdbx_description
1 polymer ?
#
loop_
_entity_poly.entity_id
_entity_poly.type
_entity_poly.pdbx_seq_one_letter_code
_entity_poly.pdbx_strand_id
1 'polypeptide(L)'
;MKAEKMIVEACSDLMRGIAEQESLPTESVGIRIDLENQKAKPVLSVFDKATFLRRIDIKEMAKASGVGAMSGLINMTVRKIVKDIFNYGVTQYQLGTTTQMFLLIHLKQENEVLQPSTAIALYIKGQMKECKLLADILSQAQEG
;
A
#
# COMPACT_ATOMS: atom_id res chain seq x y z
N MET A 1 20.58 5.39 -6.51
CA MET A 1 19.64 4.66 -5.64
C MET A 1 18.38 4.44 -6.46
N LYS A 2 17.96 3.20 -6.73
CA LYS A 2 16.80 2.93 -7.59
C LYS A 2 15.53 3.46 -6.91
N ALA A 3 14.62 4.10 -7.66
CA ALA A 3 13.38 4.70 -7.15
C ALA A 3 12.54 3.74 -6.29
N GLU A 4 12.67 2.43 -6.54
CA GLU A 4 12.01 1.35 -5.81
C GLU A 4 12.37 1.31 -4.33
N LYS A 5 13.67 1.47 -4.02
CA LYS A 5 14.16 1.48 -2.64
C LYS A 5 13.57 2.67 -1.86
N MET A 6 13.46 3.82 -2.51
CA MET A 6 12.84 5.01 -1.93
C MET A 6 11.34 4.83 -1.66
N ILE A 7 10.62 4.10 -2.52
CA ILE A 7 9.20 3.82 -2.32
C ILE A 7 9.00 2.83 -1.16
N VAL A 8 9.82 1.77 -1.08
CA VAL A 8 9.78 0.80 0.03
C VAL A 8 10.10 1.49 1.36
N GLU A 9 11.14 2.33 1.41
CA GLU A 9 11.49 3.13 2.59
C GLU A 9 10.32 4.06 2.98
N ALA A 10 9.76 4.81 2.03
CA ALA A 10 8.62 5.70 2.28
C ALA A 10 7.37 4.96 2.80
N CYS A 11 7.06 3.77 2.28
CA CYS A 11 5.99 2.93 2.81
C CYS A 11 6.29 2.45 4.23
N SER A 12 7.55 2.18 4.55
CA SER A 12 7.95 1.72 5.88
C SER A 12 7.86 2.84 6.92
N ASP A 13 8.34 4.02 6.55
CA ASP A 13 8.25 5.23 7.38
C ASP A 13 6.79 5.63 7.59
N LEU A 14 5.94 5.50 6.56
CA LEU A 14 4.50 5.65 6.71
C LEU A 14 3.94 4.70 7.76
N MET A 15 4.24 3.39 7.68
CA MET A 15 3.72 2.41 8.63
C MET A 15 4.17 2.71 10.06
N ARG A 16 5.44 3.08 10.26
CA ARG A 16 5.96 3.49 11.57
C ARG A 16 5.29 4.75 12.09
N GLY A 17 5.17 5.79 11.26
CA GLY A 17 4.53 7.05 11.64
C GLY A 17 3.06 6.89 12.00
N ILE A 18 2.33 5.99 11.33
CA ILE A 18 0.96 5.64 11.71
C ILE A 18 0.95 4.84 13.02
N ALA A 19 1.83 3.85 13.17
CA ALA A 19 1.93 3.07 14.41
C ALA A 19 2.21 3.95 15.64
N GLU A 20 3.12 4.93 15.51
CA GLU A 20 3.40 5.92 16.55
C GLU A 20 2.18 6.80 16.87
N GLN A 21 1.47 7.29 15.83
CA GLN A 21 0.26 8.09 16.02
C GLN A 21 -0.86 7.34 16.74
N GLU A 22 -1.03 6.06 16.42
CA GLU A 22 -2.08 5.21 17.00
C GLU A 22 -1.61 4.50 18.29
N SER A 23 -0.36 4.69 18.73
CA SER A 23 0.25 3.99 19.87
C SER A 23 0.18 2.46 19.76
N LEU A 24 0.47 1.93 18.57
CA LEU A 24 0.41 0.51 18.22
C LEU A 24 1.80 -0.05 17.90
N PRO A 25 2.01 -1.38 18.05
CA PRO A 25 3.15 -2.06 17.44
C PRO A 25 3.10 -1.91 15.92
N THR A 26 4.24 -1.67 15.26
CA THR A 26 4.26 -1.39 13.81
C THR A 26 3.79 -2.58 12.99
N GLU A 27 4.07 -3.79 13.46
CA GLU A 27 3.64 -5.06 12.88
C GLU A 27 2.14 -5.31 12.97
N SER A 28 1.41 -4.61 13.84
CA SER A 28 -0.04 -4.76 13.97
C SER A 28 -0.82 -3.84 13.03
N VAL A 29 -0.16 -2.80 12.51
CA VAL A 29 -0.76 -1.82 11.59
C VAL A 29 -0.91 -2.42 10.20
N GLY A 30 -2.08 -2.21 9.60
CA GLY A 30 -2.36 -2.46 8.19
C GLY A 30 -2.96 -1.22 7.52
N ILE A 31 -2.55 -0.92 6.30
CA ILE A 31 -3.19 0.10 5.47
C ILE A 31 -3.88 -0.59 4.30
N ARG A 32 -5.21 -0.56 4.30
CA ARG A 32 -6.03 -0.99 3.18
C ARG A 32 -6.21 0.16 2.21
N ILE A 33 -5.99 -0.12 0.93
CA ILE A 33 -6.23 0.81 -0.18
C ILE A 33 -7.35 0.25 -1.05
N ASP A 34 -8.42 1.02 -1.16
CA ASP A 34 -9.57 0.73 -2.02
C ASP A 34 -9.61 1.69 -3.21
N LEU A 35 -10.19 1.22 -4.32
CA LEU A 35 -10.46 2.04 -5.49
C LEU A 35 -11.88 1.79 -5.99
N GLU A 36 -12.75 2.80 -5.87
CA GLU A 36 -14.16 2.69 -6.24
C GLU A 36 -14.36 2.46 -7.75
N ASN A 37 -13.53 3.10 -8.57
CA ASN A 37 -13.44 2.88 -10.01
C ASN A 37 -12.07 3.36 -10.53
N GLN A 38 -11.70 2.98 -11.76
CA GLN A 38 -10.39 3.30 -12.35
C GLN A 38 -10.06 4.81 -12.41
N LYS A 39 -11.09 5.67 -12.41
CA LYS A 39 -10.94 7.13 -12.43
C LYS A 39 -10.88 7.74 -11.03
N ALA A 40 -11.36 7.04 -10.01
CA ALA A 40 -11.42 7.50 -8.62
C ALA A 40 -10.02 7.76 -8.03
N LYS A 41 -10.02 8.48 -6.90
CA LYS A 41 -8.85 8.60 -6.03
C LYS A 41 -8.83 7.37 -5.09
N PRO A 42 -7.66 6.79 -4.80
CA PRO A 42 -7.58 5.72 -3.81
C PRO A 42 -8.09 6.20 -2.45
N VAL A 43 -8.81 5.33 -1.75
CA VAL A 43 -9.24 5.53 -0.36
C VAL A 43 -8.35 4.69 0.51
N LEU A 44 -7.75 5.29 1.54
CA LEU A 44 -6.83 4.62 2.44
C LEU A 44 -7.48 4.50 3.82
N SER A 45 -7.40 3.30 4.40
CA SER A 45 -7.98 2.97 5.70
C SER A 45 -6.95 2.26 6.56
N VAL A 46 -6.80 2.71 7.80
CA VAL A 46 -5.87 2.15 8.79
C VAL A 46 -6.61 1.11 9.63
N PHE A 47 -5.93 -0.01 9.86
CA PHE A 47 -6.39 -1.13 10.66
C PHE A 47 -5.36 -1.49 11.73
N ASP A 48 -5.83 -1.89 12.90
CA ASP A 48 -5.08 -2.74 13.82
C ASP A 48 -5.53 -4.18 13.62
N LYS A 49 -4.68 -5.00 13.00
CA LYS A 49 -5.02 -6.35 12.54
C LYS A 49 -6.26 -6.34 11.63
N ALA A 50 -7.42 -6.72 12.17
CA ALA A 50 -8.70 -6.75 11.47
C ALA A 50 -9.66 -5.63 11.88
N THR A 51 -9.27 -4.80 12.85
CA THR A 51 -10.11 -3.73 13.40
C THR A 51 -9.87 -2.44 12.64
N PHE A 52 -10.90 -1.90 11.99
CA PHE A 52 -10.84 -0.59 11.36
C PHE A 52 -10.66 0.50 12.42
N LEU A 53 -9.66 1.36 12.23
CA LEU A 53 -9.42 2.51 13.10
C LEU A 53 -10.00 3.79 12.48
N ARG A 54 -9.47 4.19 11.33
CA ARG A 54 -9.89 5.41 10.64
C ARG A 54 -9.46 5.42 9.17
N ARG A 55 -9.97 6.40 8.43
CA ARG A 55 -9.46 6.74 7.10
C ARG A 55 -8.33 7.74 7.22
N ILE A 56 -7.35 7.62 6.31
CA ILE A 56 -6.29 8.60 6.13
C ILE A 56 -6.37 9.13 4.70
N ASP A 57 -6.03 10.40 4.52
CA ASP A 57 -5.82 10.94 3.18
C ASP A 57 -4.34 10.88 2.80
N ILE A 58 -4.04 11.19 1.54
CA ILE A 58 -2.66 11.14 1.06
C ILE A 58 -1.78 12.25 1.66
N LYS A 59 -2.37 13.34 2.18
CA LYS A 59 -1.60 14.39 2.87
C LYS A 59 -1.13 13.89 4.23
N GLU A 60 -2.00 13.21 4.96
CA GLU A 60 -1.67 12.54 6.22
C GLU A 60 -0.62 11.45 5.99
N MET A 61 -0.76 10.67 4.92
CA MET A 61 0.24 9.69 4.50
C MET A 61 1.62 10.35 4.30
N ALA A 62 1.68 11.44 3.53
CA ALA A 62 2.92 12.17 3.28
C ALA A 62 3.55 12.73 4.56
N LYS A 63 2.72 13.23 5.49
CA LYS A 63 3.18 13.72 6.79
C LYS A 63 3.74 12.60 7.66
N ALA A 64 3.05 11.46 7.72
CA ALA A 64 3.47 10.29 8.48
C ALA A 64 4.79 9.68 7.95
N SER A 65 5.03 9.75 6.64
CA SER A 65 6.28 9.28 6.02
C SER A 65 7.49 10.23 6.19
N GLY A 66 7.34 11.41 6.79
CA GLY A 66 8.45 12.36 7.00
C GLY A 66 8.99 13.07 5.74
N VAL A 67 8.51 12.71 4.54
CA VAL A 67 8.94 13.26 3.24
C VAL A 67 8.12 14.50 2.84
N GLY A 68 8.27 15.59 3.59
CA GLY A 68 7.56 16.85 3.32
C GLY A 68 7.75 17.40 1.90
N ALA A 69 8.98 17.33 1.37
CA ALA A 69 9.34 17.87 0.05
C ALA A 69 9.13 16.89 -1.13
N MET A 70 9.14 15.56 -0.87
CA MET A 70 8.90 14.52 -1.89
C MET A 70 7.43 14.06 -1.96
N SER A 71 6.57 14.62 -1.10
CA SER A 71 5.15 14.29 -0.98
C SER A 71 4.39 14.31 -2.31
N GLY A 72 4.65 15.27 -3.19
CA GLY A 72 3.98 15.37 -4.50
C GLY A 72 4.37 14.27 -5.48
N LEU A 73 5.67 13.96 -5.55
CA LEU A 73 6.25 12.95 -6.46
C LEU A 73 5.88 11.54 -6.01
N ILE A 74 5.92 11.29 -4.70
CA ILE A 74 5.46 10.04 -4.08
C ILE A 74 3.94 9.89 -4.27
N ASN A 75 3.15 10.95 -4.09
CA ASN A 75 1.70 10.93 -4.30
C ASN A 75 1.33 10.57 -5.75
N MET A 76 1.98 11.16 -6.76
CA MET A 76 1.73 10.82 -8.16
C MET A 76 2.15 9.38 -8.49
N THR A 77 3.33 8.97 -8.05
CA THR A 77 3.87 7.63 -8.29
C THR A 77 3.04 6.55 -7.62
N VAL A 78 2.70 6.72 -6.32
CA VAL A 78 1.86 5.78 -5.57
C VAL A 78 0.46 5.68 -6.18
N ARG A 79 -0.17 6.80 -6.54
CA ARG A 79 -1.48 6.75 -7.21
C ARG A 79 -1.43 6.02 -8.55
N LYS A 80 -0.38 6.23 -9.33
CA LYS A 80 -0.18 5.55 -10.61
C LYS A 80 -0.01 4.05 -10.38
N ILE A 81 0.91 3.64 -9.51
CA ILE A 81 1.16 2.24 -9.15
C ILE A 81 -0.13 1.56 -8.66
N VAL A 82 -0.84 2.19 -7.71
CA VAL A 82 -2.12 1.65 -7.22
C VAL A 82 -3.08 1.45 -8.38
N LYS A 83 -3.28 2.45 -9.25
CA LYS A 83 -4.17 2.31 -10.41
C LYS A 83 -3.73 1.22 -11.36
N ASP A 84 -2.44 1.11 -11.65
CA ASP A 84 -1.89 0.09 -12.54
C ASP A 84 -2.13 -1.32 -11.97
N ILE A 85 -1.93 -1.52 -10.67
CA ILE A 85 -2.24 -2.77 -9.98
C ILE A 85 -3.75 -3.08 -10.05
N PHE A 86 -4.62 -2.09 -9.81
CA PHE A 86 -6.07 -2.27 -9.91
C PHE A 86 -6.53 -2.58 -11.35
N ASN A 87 -5.96 -1.92 -12.35
CA ASN A 87 -6.28 -2.16 -13.76
C ASN A 87 -5.81 -3.55 -14.21
N TYR A 88 -4.59 -3.93 -13.82
CA TYR A 88 -4.05 -5.27 -14.04
C TYR A 88 -4.95 -6.32 -13.38
N GLY A 89 -5.29 -6.14 -12.11
CA GLY A 89 -6.15 -7.06 -11.36
C GLY A 89 -7.53 -7.23 -11.99
N VAL A 90 -8.18 -6.13 -12.37
CA VAL A 90 -9.48 -6.18 -13.08
C VAL A 90 -9.38 -6.96 -14.38
N THR A 91 -8.33 -6.73 -15.17
CA THR A 91 -8.14 -7.36 -16.48
C THR A 91 -7.80 -8.85 -16.34
N GLN A 92 -6.79 -9.19 -15.54
CA GLN A 92 -6.29 -10.56 -15.41
C GLN A 92 -7.30 -11.49 -14.75
N TYR A 93 -8.04 -10.99 -13.74
CA TYR A 93 -9.00 -11.80 -12.99
C TYR A 93 -10.44 -11.61 -13.47
N GLN A 94 -10.64 -10.94 -14.62
CA GLN A 94 -11.96 -10.70 -15.24
C GLN A 94 -12.99 -10.13 -14.25
N LEU A 95 -12.58 -9.17 -13.43
CA LEU A 95 -13.45 -8.56 -12.44
C LEU A 95 -14.38 -7.56 -13.11
N GLY A 96 -15.66 -7.54 -12.70
CA GLY A 96 -16.61 -6.56 -13.19
C GLY A 96 -16.28 -5.12 -12.75
N THR A 97 -15.60 -4.95 -11.61
CA THR A 97 -15.29 -3.65 -11.00
C THR A 97 -14.04 -3.73 -10.11
N THR A 98 -13.41 -2.58 -9.86
CA THR A 98 -12.29 -2.45 -8.90
C THR A 98 -12.72 -2.65 -7.45
N THR A 99 -14.00 -2.50 -7.12
CA THR A 99 -14.53 -2.70 -5.76
C THR A 99 -14.48 -4.15 -5.29
N GLN A 100 -14.29 -5.10 -6.21
CA GLN A 100 -14.11 -6.52 -5.87
C GLN A 100 -12.70 -6.83 -5.39
N MET A 101 -11.82 -5.83 -5.38
CA MET A 101 -10.44 -5.94 -4.92
C MET A 101 -10.01 -4.80 -4.01
N PHE A 102 -9.02 -5.09 -3.17
CA PHE A 102 -8.32 -4.08 -2.38
C PHE A 102 -6.85 -4.48 -2.27
N LEU A 103 -6.01 -3.49 -1.96
CA LEU A 103 -4.60 -3.70 -1.63
C LEU A 103 -4.44 -3.58 -0.12
N LEU A 104 -3.66 -4.47 0.47
CA LEU A 104 -3.25 -4.35 1.87
C LEU A 104 -1.76 -4.13 1.93
N ILE A 105 -1.34 -3.05 2.60
CA ILE A 105 0.03 -2.75 2.97
C ILE A 105 0.20 -3.15 4.44
N HIS A 106 1.18 -4.00 4.71
CA HIS A 106 1.58 -4.35 6.07
C HIS A 106 3.10 -4.56 6.12
N LEU A 107 3.68 -4.45 7.30
CA LEU A 107 5.05 -4.92 7.52
C LEU A 107 5.00 -6.40 7.87
N LYS A 108 5.76 -7.23 7.16
CA LYS A 108 5.96 -8.63 7.52
C LYS A 108 7.25 -8.74 8.33
N GLN A 109 7.16 -9.30 9.54
CA GLN A 109 8.33 -9.66 10.31
C GLN A 109 8.83 -11.03 9.81
N GLU A 110 10.08 -11.11 9.37
CA GLU A 110 10.72 -12.38 9.01
C GLU A 110 11.98 -12.56 9.87
N ASN A 111 12.09 -13.70 10.54
CA ASN A 111 13.26 -14.12 11.33
C ASN A 111 13.73 -13.07 12.35
N GLU A 112 12.80 -12.53 13.15
CA GLU A 112 13.05 -11.52 14.20
C GLU A 112 13.63 -10.18 13.70
N VAL A 113 13.89 -10.05 12.39
CA VAL A 113 14.23 -8.78 11.76
C VAL A 113 12.95 -8.18 11.18
N LEU A 114 12.61 -6.97 11.64
CA LEU A 114 11.61 -6.14 10.98
C LEU A 114 12.19 -5.67 9.64
N GLN A 115 12.18 -6.54 8.64
CA GLN A 115 12.47 -6.11 7.29
C GLN A 115 11.24 -5.38 6.74
N PRO A 116 11.42 -4.25 6.04
CA PRO A 116 10.35 -3.58 5.33
C PRO A 116 9.91 -4.39 4.12
N SER A 117 9.34 -5.56 4.35
CA SER A 117 8.58 -6.29 3.34
C SER A 117 7.21 -5.64 3.33
N THR A 118 7.16 -4.47 2.67
CA THR A 118 5.90 -3.87 2.26
C THR A 118 5.28 -4.84 1.28
N ALA A 119 4.47 -5.76 1.78
CA ALA A 119 3.75 -6.68 0.93
C ALA A 119 2.48 -5.98 0.45
N ILE A 120 2.19 -6.10 -0.83
CA ILE A 120 0.90 -5.75 -1.39
C ILE A 120 0.17 -7.07 -1.62
N ALA A 121 -0.88 -7.29 -0.84
CA ALA A 121 -1.77 -8.41 -1.05
C ALA A 121 -3.00 -7.97 -1.85
N LEU A 122 -3.26 -8.69 -2.94
CA LEU A 122 -4.47 -8.58 -3.74
C LEU A 122 -5.51 -9.54 -3.17
N TYR A 123 -6.61 -8.99 -2.69
CA TYR A 123 -7.77 -9.76 -2.28
C TYR A 123 -8.86 -9.66 -3.33
N ILE A 124 -9.51 -10.78 -3.65
CA ILE A 124 -10.67 -10.84 -4.54
C ILE A 124 -11.78 -11.58 -3.80
N LYS A 125 -12.93 -10.91 -3.61
CA LYS A 125 -14.10 -11.46 -2.87
C LYS A 125 -13.71 -12.04 -1.50
N GLY A 126 -12.82 -11.37 -0.78
CA GLY A 126 -12.37 -11.77 0.57
C GLY A 126 -11.30 -12.87 0.59
N GLN A 127 -10.87 -13.40 -0.56
CA GLN A 127 -9.77 -14.36 -0.63
C GLN A 127 -8.49 -13.68 -1.12
N MET A 128 -7.38 -13.91 -0.43
CA MET A 128 -6.06 -13.51 -0.92
C MET A 128 -5.76 -14.31 -2.19
N LYS A 129 -5.49 -13.62 -3.30
CA LYS A 129 -5.11 -14.24 -4.57
C LYS A 129 -3.62 -14.16 -4.83
N GLU A 130 -3.03 -13.05 -4.43
CA GLU A 130 -1.63 -12.77 -4.64
C GLU A 130 -1.11 -11.96 -3.48
N CYS A 131 0.10 -12.24 -3.04
CA CYS A 131 0.84 -11.44 -2.09
C CYS A 131 2.25 -11.34 -2.63
N LYS A 132 2.65 -10.14 -3.01
CA LYS A 132 3.98 -9.85 -3.54
C LYS A 132 4.63 -8.76 -2.71
N LEU A 133 5.96 -8.82 -2.61
CA LEU A 133 6.70 -7.71 -2.07
C LEU A 133 6.59 -6.54 -3.04
N LEU A 134 6.43 -5.34 -2.50
CA LEU A 134 6.38 -4.10 -3.29
C LEU A 134 7.62 -3.98 -4.19
N ALA A 135 8.79 -4.37 -3.70
CA ALA A 135 10.03 -4.40 -4.50
C ALA A 135 9.89 -5.27 -5.77
N ASP A 136 9.22 -6.42 -5.67
CA ASP A 136 9.01 -7.33 -6.81
C ASP A 136 8.00 -6.77 -7.81
N ILE A 137 6.96 -6.08 -7.31
CA ILE A 137 5.97 -5.41 -8.17
C ILE A 137 6.61 -4.26 -8.93
N LEU A 138 7.44 -3.45 -8.26
CA LEU A 138 8.07 -2.28 -8.86
C LEU A 138 9.11 -2.65 -9.93
N SER A 139 9.85 -3.74 -9.72
CA SER A 139 10.81 -4.24 -10.70
C SER A 139 10.11 -4.78 -11.96
N GLN A 140 9.00 -5.49 -11.81
CA GLN A 140 8.19 -5.98 -12.95
C GLN A 140 7.52 -4.84 -13.73
N ALA A 141 7.12 -3.75 -13.06
CA ALA A 141 6.50 -2.59 -13.71
C ALA A 141 7.46 -1.74 -14.54
N GLN A 142 8.78 -1.93 -14.41
CA GLN A 142 9.80 -1.24 -15.23
C GLN A 142 10.18 -2.03 -16.50
N GLU A 143 9.80 -3.29 -16.60
CA GLU A 143 10.13 -4.18 -17.73
C GLU A 143 9.04 -4.23 -18.81
N GLY A 144 7.90 -3.57 -18.62
CA GLY A 144 6.77 -3.49 -19.57
C GLY A 144 6.44 -2.06 -19.97
#